data_AF-A0A0E3SIT3-F1
#
_entry.id   AF-A0A0E3SIT3-F1
#
_cell.length_a   1.000
_cell.length_b   1.000
_cell.length_c   1.000
_cell.angle_alpha   90.00
_cell.angle_beta   90.00
_cell.angle_gamma   90.00
#
_symmetry.space_group_name_H-M   'P 1'
#
loop_
_entity.id
_entity.type
_entity.pdbx_description
1 polymer ?
#
loop_
_entity_poly.entity_id
_entity_poly.type
_entity_poly.pdbx_seq_one_letter_code
_entity_poly.pdbx_strand_id
1 'polypeptide(L)' 'MENESKREYVTELPLEIQKMLKNIDFPIERKEVIEQARKSKAIPDILRELGMLPDKKYNSAEDLAEELHIVYIGVPA' A
#
# COMPACT_ATOMS: atom_id res chain seq x y z
N MET A 1 3.23 -14.35 16.20
CA MET A 1 4.44 -13.73 15.62
C MET A 1 4.16 -13.08 14.26
N GLU A 2 3.12 -13.48 13.52
CA GLU A 2 2.80 -12.95 12.17
C GLU A 2 2.28 -11.50 12.12
N ASN A 3 1.72 -10.96 13.21
CA ASN A 3 1.16 -9.59 13.24
C ASN A 3 2.19 -8.49 13.49
N GLU A 4 3.40 -8.82 13.95
CA GLU A 4 4.44 -7.82 14.23
C GLU A 4 5.13 -7.39 12.93
N SER A 5 5.48 -8.34 12.07
CA SER A 5 6.12 -8.08 10.76
C SER A 5 5.23 -7.26 9.83
N LYS A 6 3.91 -7.52 9.84
CA LYS A 6 2.96 -6.80 8.96
C LYS A 6 2.82 -5.31 9.28
N ARG A 7 3.02 -4.92 10.54
CA ARG A 7 2.99 -3.52 10.97
C ARG A 7 4.29 -2.80 10.68
N GLU A 8 5.40 -3.52 10.64
CA GLU A 8 6.72 -2.99 10.27
C GLU A 8 6.70 -2.46 8.82
N TYR A 9 6.08 -3.19 7.89
CA TYR A 9 5.90 -2.73 6.51
C TYR A 9 5.19 -1.38 6.42
N VAL A 10 4.14 -1.17 7.22
CA VAL A 10 3.42 0.11 7.24
C VAL A 10 4.32 1.24 7.69
N THR A 11 5.16 1.03 8.71
CA THR A 11 6.02 2.08 9.26
C THR A 11 7.19 2.45 8.36
N GLU A 12 7.68 1.52 7.55
CA GLU A 12 8.79 1.77 6.60
C GLU A 12 8.33 2.48 5.31
N LEU A 13 7.03 2.48 5.03
CA LEU A 13 6.48 3.20 3.89
C LEU A 13 6.48 4.72 4.12
N PRO A 14 6.52 5.53 3.04
CA PRO A 14 6.37 6.98 3.13
C PRO A 14 5.12 7.42 3.91
N LEU A 15 5.22 8.52 4.65
CA LEU A 15 4.12 9.07 5.46
C LEU A 15 2.82 9.31 4.68
N GLU A 16 2.92 9.62 3.40
CA GLU A 16 1.75 9.81 2.52
C GLU A 16 1.00 8.50 2.29
N ILE A 17 1.72 7.39 2.04
CA ILE A 17 1.12 6.07 1.92
C ILE A 17 0.52 5.64 3.25
N GLN A 18 1.22 5.85 4.37
CA GLN A 18 0.68 5.55 5.70
C GLN A 18 -0.65 6.29 5.98
N LYS A 19 -0.73 7.57 5.61
CA LYS A 19 -1.96 8.36 5.74
C LYS A 19 -3.05 7.86 4.81
N MET A 20 -2.70 7.53 3.56
CA MET A 20 -3.63 6.99 2.60
C MET A 20 -4.24 5.68 3.11
N LEU A 21 -3.41 4.72 3.54
CA LEU A 21 -3.85 3.44 4.08
C LEU A 21 -4.80 3.59 5.28
N LYS A 22 -4.57 4.60 6.14
CA LYS A 22 -5.48 4.90 7.28
C LYS A 22 -6.81 5.51 6.86
N ASN A 23 -6.90 6.11 5.68
CA ASN A 23 -8.11 6.74 5.14
C ASN A 23 -8.83 5.85 4.09
N ILE A 24 -8.37 4.62 3.91
CA ILE A 24 -9.03 3.64 3.05
C ILE A 24 -9.90 2.73 3.91
N ASP A 25 -11.15 2.56 3.50
CA ASP A 25 -12.01 1.51 4.02
C ASP A 25 -11.71 0.19 3.31
N PHE A 26 -11.33 -0.81 4.09
CA PHE A 26 -11.09 -2.16 3.61
C PHE A 26 -12.36 -3.01 3.73
N PRO A 27 -12.59 -3.97 2.81
CA PRO A 27 -11.66 -4.40 1.76
C PRO A 27 -11.76 -3.57 0.46
N ILE A 28 -10.62 -3.34 -0.19
CA ILE A 28 -10.49 -2.48 -1.38
C ILE A 28 -9.80 -3.22 -2.54
N GLU A 29 -10.13 -2.86 -3.78
CA GLU A 29 -9.47 -3.39 -4.97
C GLU A 29 -8.30 -2.49 -5.41
N ARG A 30 -7.24 -3.06 -5.99
CA ARG A 30 -6.08 -2.30 -6.48
C ARG A 30 -6.46 -1.05 -7.31
N LYS A 31 -7.45 -1.18 -8.18
CA LYS A 31 -7.93 -0.07 -9.04
C LYS A 31 -8.49 1.08 -8.22
N GLU A 32 -9.32 0.76 -7.23
CA GLU A 32 -9.89 1.74 -6.29
C GLU A 32 -8.78 2.42 -5.46
N VAL A 33 -7.75 1.68 -5.05
CA VAL A 33 -6.57 2.24 -4.36
C VAL A 33 -5.88 3.27 -5.26
N ILE A 34 -5.63 2.95 -6.52
CA ILE A 34 -5.01 3.88 -7.49
C ILE A 34 -5.88 5.13 -7.69
N GLU A 35 -7.20 4.97 -7.77
CA GLU A 35 -8.13 6.10 -7.89
C GLU A 35 -8.09 7.00 -6.64
N GLN A 36 -8.07 6.41 -5.45
CA GLN A 36 -7.98 7.15 -4.20
C GLN A 36 -6.63 7.87 -4.05
N ALA A 37 -5.54 7.24 -4.47
CA ALA A 37 -4.21 7.85 -4.54
C ALA A 37 -4.20 9.04 -5.51
N ARG A 38 -4.80 8.87 -6.70
CA ARG A 38 -4.93 9.96 -7.69
C ARG A 38 -5.72 11.13 -7.14
N LYS A 39 -6.84 10.88 -6.48
CA LYS A 39 -7.67 11.91 -5.81
C LYS A 39 -6.92 12.62 -4.69
N SER A 40 -6.09 11.88 -3.96
CA SER A 40 -5.28 12.39 -2.84
C SER A 40 -4.01 13.13 -3.29
N LYS A 41 -3.82 13.37 -4.60
CA LYS A 41 -2.60 13.94 -5.20
C LYS A 41 -1.32 13.19 -4.79
N ALA A 42 -1.41 11.87 -4.70
CA ALA A 42 -0.25 11.05 -4.43
C ALA A 42 0.85 11.30 -5.47
N ILE A 43 2.10 11.24 -5.01
CA ILE A 43 3.28 11.42 -5.84
C ILE A 43 3.25 10.43 -7.02
N PRO A 44 3.67 10.84 -8.23
CA PRO A 44 3.70 9.97 -9.42
C PRO A 44 4.39 8.61 -9.20
N ASP A 45 5.44 8.57 -8.38
CA ASP A 45 6.09 7.32 -7.97
C ASP A 45 5.11 6.37 -7.29
N ILE A 46 4.39 6.81 -6.26
CA ILE A 46 3.40 5.99 -5.54
C ILE A 46 2.35 5.42 -6.51
N LEU A 47 1.89 6.22 -7.48
CA LEU A 47 0.92 5.77 -8.48
C LEU A 47 1.48 4.68 -9.42
N ARG A 48 2.77 4.76 -9.75
CA ARG A 48 3.44 3.72 -10.53
C ARG A 48 3.53 2.42 -9.73
N GLU A 49 3.97 2.51 -8.48
CA GLU A 49 4.11 1.34 -7.60
C GLU A 49 2.77 0.65 -7.37
N LEU A 50 1.72 1.44 -7.08
CA LEU A 50 0.35 0.93 -6.95
C LEU A 50 -0.13 0.21 -8.22
N GLY A 51 0.33 0.65 -9.40
CA GLY A 51 0.06 0.00 -10.68
C GLY A 51 0.81 -1.31 -10.90
N MET A 52 1.95 -1.51 -10.22
CA MET A 52 2.74 -2.74 -10.26
C MET A 52 2.21 -3.82 -9.31
N LEU A 53 1.40 -3.43 -8.32
CA LEU A 53 0.74 -4.36 -7.42
C LEU A 53 -0.14 -5.38 -8.17
N PRO A 54 -0.29 -6.60 -7.62
CA PRO A 54 -1.20 -7.59 -8.19
C PRO A 54 -2.64 -7.08 -8.18
N ASP A 55 -3.39 -7.38 -9.25
CA ASP A 55 -4.81 -7.06 -9.37
C ASP A 55 -5.63 -8.00 -8.46
N LYS A 56 -5.57 -7.74 -7.14
CA LYS A 56 -6.27 -8.49 -6.09
C LYS A 56 -7.06 -7.55 -5.19
N LYS A 57 -7.95 -8.15 -4.41
CA LYS A 57 -8.70 -7.47 -3.35
C LYS A 57 -7.90 -7.55 -2.05
N TYR A 58 -7.57 -6.38 -1.52
CA TYR A 58 -6.85 -6.21 -0.27
C TYR A 58 -7.84 -6.15 0.88
N ASN A 59 -7.66 -7.02 1.86
CA ASN A 59 -8.58 -7.12 2.99
C ASN A 59 -8.22 -6.21 4.17
N SER A 60 -6.99 -5.72 4.21
CA SER A 60 -6.47 -4.86 5.29
C SER A 60 -5.36 -3.94 4.76
N ALA A 61 -5.12 -2.85 5.49
CA ALA A 61 -3.99 -1.94 5.24
C ALA A 61 -2.63 -2.65 5.23
N GLU A 62 -2.48 -3.64 6.12
CA GLU A 62 -1.27 -4.46 6.24
C GLU A 62 -0.98 -5.30 4.99
N ASP A 63 -2.02 -5.88 4.37
CA ASP A 63 -1.88 -6.68 3.13
C ASP A 63 -1.43 -5.82 1.95
N LEU A 64 -1.94 -4.59 1.88
CA LEU A 64 -1.55 -3.62 0.87
C LEU A 64 -0.16 -3.03 1.15
N ALA A 65 0.17 -2.79 2.42
CA ALA A 65 1.47 -2.27 2.84
C ALA A 65 2.61 -3.25 2.58
N GLU A 66 2.39 -4.54 2.82
CA GLU A 66 3.37 -5.60 2.53
C GLU A 66 3.74 -5.62 1.05
N GLU A 67 2.73 -5.63 0.16
CA GLU A 67 2.99 -5.62 -1.28
C GLU A 67 3.63 -4.31 -1.74
N LEU A 68 3.20 -3.16 -1.19
CA LEU A 68 3.83 -1.86 -1.46
C LEU A 68 5.28 -1.82 -1.00
N HIS A 69 5.58 -2.41 0.15
CA HIS A 69 6.94 -2.50 0.68
C HIS A 69 7.83 -3.33 -0.25
N ILE A 70 7.34 -4.50 -0.69
CA ILE A 70 8.04 -5.37 -1.65
C ILE A 70 8.34 -4.63 -2.96
N VAL A 71 7.39 -3.85 -3.48
CA VAL A 71 7.58 -3.08 -4.73
C VAL A 71 8.52 -1.89 -4.51
N TYR A 72 8.34 -1.14 -3.42
CA TYR A 72 9.06 0.11 -3.14
C TYR A 72 10.53 -0.08 -2.69
N ILE A 73 10.77 -1.09 -1.85
CA ILE A 73 12.09 -1.37 -1.25
C ILE A 73 12.78 -2.55 -1.96
N GLY A 74 12.02 -3.37 -2.67
CA GLY A 74 12.47 -4.65 -3.20
C GLY A 74 12.19 -5.78 -2.21
N VAL A 75 12.29 -7.02 -2.68
CA VAL A 75 12.10 -8.22 -1.85
C VAL A 75 13.03 -8.14 -0.64
N PRO A 76 12.53 -8.15 0.62
CA PRO A 76 13.40 -8.25 1.78
C PRO A 76 14.18 -9.56 1.69
N ALA A 77 15.51 -9.46 1.80
CA ALA A 77 16.43 -10.59 1.80
C ALA A 77 16.23 -11.47 3.04
#